data_AF-H6SNY1-F1
#
_entry.id   AF-H6SNY1-F1
#
_cell.length_a   1.000
_cell.length_b   1.000
_cell.length_c   1.000
_cell.angle_alpha   90.00
_cell.angle_beta   90.00
_cell.angle_gamma   90.00
#
_symmetry.space_group_name_H-M   'P 1'
#
loop_
_entity.id
_entity.type
_entity.pdbx_description
1 polymer ?
#
loop_
_entity_poly.entity_id
_entity_poly.type
_entity_poly.pdbx_seq_one_letter_code
_entity_poly.pdbx_strand_id
1 'polypeptide(L)'
;MGVTASGGRLPTLTLQRTETVTHDFEVTDREGSVSGVQAKWQAWGEAKTKTVLAGAEKQPKTLKKTYPSEAEAKAAAEAHWAALQRSQMSLRLSLARGRADVVAGQTFRVAGFRPELDAVEWWVHEVTHAVDGSGGYTTSLSAESAAPEEP
;
A
#
# COMPACT_ATOMS: atom_id res chain seq x y z
N MET A 1 -2.57 -14.80 1.70
CA MET A 1 -1.25 -14.41 2.22
C MET A 1 -0.34 -15.44 1.61
N GLY A 2 0.80 -15.02 1.07
CA GLY A 2 1.80 -15.95 0.58
C GLY A 2 2.26 -16.86 1.71
N VAL A 3 1.67 -18.05 1.79
CA VAL A 3 2.14 -19.12 2.66
C VAL A 3 3.49 -19.59 2.13
N THR A 4 4.48 -19.76 3.01
CA THR A 4 5.59 -20.64 2.66
C THR A 4 5.05 -22.06 2.51
N ALA A 5 5.66 -22.88 1.66
CA ALA A 5 5.26 -24.27 1.41
C ALA A 5 5.27 -25.20 2.66
N SER A 6 5.49 -24.64 3.87
CA SER A 6 5.61 -25.36 5.14
C SER A 6 4.68 -24.82 6.25
N GLY A 7 3.80 -23.83 5.97
CA GLY A 7 2.78 -23.38 6.93
C GLY A 7 3.28 -22.55 8.13
N GLY A 8 4.55 -22.16 8.16
CA GLY A 8 5.11 -21.28 9.19
C GLY A 8 4.95 -19.80 8.83
N ARG A 9 4.48 -18.98 9.79
CA ARG A 9 4.50 -17.51 9.68
C ARG A 9 5.94 -17.05 9.42
N LEU A 10 6.17 -16.33 8.32
CA LEU A 10 7.48 -15.77 8.01
C LEU A 10 7.98 -14.91 9.19
N PRO A 11 9.28 -14.95 9.53
CA PRO A 11 9.82 -14.11 10.58
C PRO A 11 9.64 -12.64 10.18
N THR A 12 8.76 -11.92 10.88
CA THR A 12 8.53 -10.50 10.66
C THR A 12 9.81 -9.74 10.98
N LEU A 13 10.53 -9.31 9.93
CA LEU A 13 11.71 -8.47 10.11
C LEU A 13 11.29 -7.20 10.86
N THR A 14 12.02 -6.82 11.90
CA THR A 14 11.76 -5.57 12.63
C THR A 14 12.90 -4.61 12.40
N LEU A 15 12.60 -3.42 11.86
CA LEU A 15 13.57 -2.36 11.64
C LEU A 15 13.44 -1.30 12.74
N GLN A 16 14.54 -1.04 13.46
CA GLN A 16 14.55 -0.01 14.49
C GLN A 16 14.88 1.36 13.90
N ARG A 17 14.25 2.41 14.43
CA ARG A 17 14.56 3.81 14.04
C ARG A 17 16.05 4.17 14.21
N THR A 18 16.72 3.60 15.21
CA THR A 18 18.16 3.78 15.48
C THR A 18 19.07 3.28 14.35
N GLU A 19 18.57 2.39 13.50
CA GLU A 19 19.31 1.81 12.37
C GLU A 19 19.10 2.61 11.07
N THR A 20 18.18 3.57 11.08
CA THR A 20 17.84 4.42 9.93
C THR A 20 18.61 5.74 9.99
N VAL A 21 19.18 6.17 8.86
CA VAL A 21 19.83 7.48 8.70
C VAL A 21 18.81 8.52 8.29
N THR A 22 18.03 8.20 7.26
CA THR A 22 16.99 9.06 6.71
C THR A 22 15.70 8.26 6.65
N HIS A 23 14.61 8.89 7.04
CA HIS A 23 13.28 8.32 6.95
C HIS A 23 12.35 9.38 6.37
N ASP A 24 11.59 8.99 5.36
CA ASP A 24 10.53 9.78 4.78
C ASP A 24 9.25 8.94 4.91
N PHE A 25 8.24 9.52 5.56
CA PHE A 25 6.95 8.89 5.73
C PHE A 25 5.91 9.81 5.14
N GLU A 26 5.21 9.30 4.13
CA GLU A 26 4.07 9.97 3.53
C GLU A 26 2.82 9.20 3.96
N VAL A 27 2.21 9.70 5.04
CA VAL A 27 0.82 9.35 5.34
C VAL A 27 -0.01 10.25 4.46
N THR A 28 -0.55 9.70 3.37
CA THR A 28 -1.56 10.41 2.61
C THR A 28 -2.81 10.38 3.47
N ASP A 29 -2.96 11.38 4.36
CA ASP A 29 -4.20 11.66 5.08
C ASP A 29 -5.28 12.00 4.05
N ARG A 30 -5.86 10.96 3.46
CA ARG A 30 -7.00 11.05 2.55
C ARG A 30 -8.28 10.66 3.25
N GLU A 31 -8.25 10.49 4.57
CA GLU A 31 -9.41 10.26 5.41
C GLU A 31 -10.45 11.39 5.24
N GLY A 32 -10.01 12.60 4.87
CA GLY A 32 -10.88 13.73 4.54
C GLY A 32 -11.23 13.95 3.06
N SER A 33 -10.54 13.34 2.09
CA SER A 33 -10.62 13.75 0.66
C SER A 33 -11.24 12.73 -0.29
N VAL A 34 -11.24 11.44 0.03
CA VAL A 34 -11.91 10.43 -0.81
C VAL A 34 -12.61 9.42 0.10
N SER A 35 -13.91 9.62 0.30
CA SER A 35 -14.72 8.75 1.16
C SER A 35 -15.22 7.50 0.44
N GLY A 36 -15.08 7.43 -0.89
CA GLY A 36 -15.48 6.29 -1.72
C GLY A 36 -15.01 6.44 -3.16
N VAL A 37 -15.22 5.42 -3.98
CA VAL A 37 -14.96 5.44 -5.43
C VAL A 37 -16.26 5.16 -6.18
N GLN A 38 -16.58 6.00 -7.16
CA GLN A 38 -17.77 5.84 -7.99
C GLN A 38 -17.37 5.45 -9.42
N ALA A 39 -17.95 4.39 -9.97
CA ALA A 39 -17.76 3.98 -11.36
C ALA A 39 -19.04 4.21 -12.17
N LYS A 40 -18.89 4.56 -13.45
CA LYS A 40 -20.02 4.72 -14.38
C LYS A 40 -20.13 3.50 -15.28
N TRP A 41 -21.34 3.07 -15.60
CA TRP A 41 -21.59 2.03 -16.58
C TRP A 41 -22.77 2.32 -17.51
N GLN A 42 -22.73 1.78 -18.72
CA GLN A 42 -23.79 1.93 -19.70
C GLN A 42 -24.80 0.78 -19.59
N ALA A 43 -26.05 1.08 -19.29
CA ALA A 43 -27.14 0.14 -19.39
C ALA A 43 -27.66 0.12 -20.84
N TRP A 44 -27.09 -0.76 -21.68
CA TRP A 44 -27.48 -0.89 -23.09
C TRP A 44 -28.98 -1.15 -23.29
N GLY A 45 -29.63 -1.83 -22.34
CA GLY A 45 -31.08 -2.07 -22.36
C GLY A 45 -31.94 -0.85 -22.01
N GLU A 46 -31.40 0.17 -21.35
CA GLU A 46 -32.13 1.38 -20.93
C GLU A 46 -31.63 2.66 -21.62
N ALA A 47 -30.56 2.57 -22.44
CA ALA A 47 -29.84 3.70 -23.02
C ALA A 47 -29.47 4.79 -21.98
N LYS A 48 -29.20 4.37 -20.74
CA LYS A 48 -28.88 5.27 -19.61
C LYS A 48 -27.54 4.88 -18.99
N THR A 49 -26.80 5.91 -18.56
CA THR A 49 -25.59 5.72 -17.76
C THR A 49 -25.97 5.63 -16.28
N LYS A 50 -25.67 4.50 -15.65
CA LYS A 50 -25.84 4.29 -14.21
C LYS A 50 -24.49 4.36 -13.51
N THR A 51 -24.50 4.56 -12.20
CA THR A 51 -23.26 4.63 -11.41
C THR A 51 -23.33 3.73 -10.19
N VAL A 52 -22.19 3.14 -9.85
CA VAL A 52 -22.01 2.31 -8.65
C VAL A 52 -20.99 2.96 -7.74
N LEU A 53 -21.18 2.83 -6.43
CA LEU A 53 -20.34 3.41 -5.40
C LEU A 53 -19.74 2.30 -4.54
N ALA A 54 -18.42 2.35 -4.34
CA ALA A 54 -17.71 1.57 -3.33
C ALA A 54 -17.24 2.51 -2.21
N GLY A 55 -17.58 2.20 -0.94
CA GLY A 55 -17.29 3.07 0.21
C GLY A 55 -18.45 4.02 0.55
N ALA A 56 -18.13 5.23 0.98
CA ALA A 56 -19.09 6.26 1.41
C ALA A 56 -19.28 7.39 0.39
N GLU A 57 -20.49 7.93 0.32
CA GLU A 57 -20.90 8.95 -0.66
C GLU A 57 -20.50 10.38 -0.27
N LYS A 58 -19.79 10.60 0.85
CA LYS A 58 -19.44 11.96 1.31
C LYS A 58 -18.60 12.73 0.29
N GLN A 59 -17.53 12.12 -0.22
CA GLN A 59 -16.66 12.66 -1.28
C GLN A 59 -16.17 11.50 -2.17
N PRO A 60 -16.99 11.01 -3.11
CA PRO A 60 -16.61 9.88 -3.94
C PRO A 60 -15.72 10.30 -5.12
N LYS A 61 -14.58 9.64 -5.28
CA LYS A 61 -13.72 9.79 -6.44
C LYS A 61 -14.36 9.09 -7.63
N THR A 62 -14.80 9.85 -8.62
CA THR A 62 -15.41 9.29 -9.84
C THR A 62 -14.34 8.80 -10.81
N LEU A 63 -14.43 7.54 -11.22
CA LEU A 63 -13.60 6.95 -12.27
C LEU A 63 -13.96 7.58 -13.63
N LYS A 64 -12.93 8.01 -14.37
CA LYS A 64 -13.10 8.60 -15.72
C LYS A 64 -13.57 7.58 -16.76
N LYS A 65 -13.31 6.30 -16.53
CA LYS A 65 -13.68 5.20 -17.43
C LYS A 65 -15.14 4.82 -17.23
N THR A 66 -15.85 4.62 -18.33
CA THR A 66 -17.20 4.06 -18.35
C THR A 66 -17.12 2.59 -18.70
N TYR A 67 -17.80 1.75 -17.93
CA TYR A 67 -17.80 0.30 -18.07
C TYR A 67 -19.04 -0.20 -18.85
N PRO A 68 -18.95 -1.33 -19.55
CA PRO A 68 -20.05 -1.91 -20.31
C PRO A 68 -21.10 -2.64 -19.44
N SER A 69 -20.78 -3.00 -18.19
CA SER A 69 -21.70 -3.67 -17.28
C SER A 69 -21.61 -3.15 -15.84
N GLU A 70 -22.67 -3.36 -15.07
CA GLU A 70 -22.71 -3.04 -13.64
C GLU A 70 -21.66 -3.81 -12.85
N ALA A 71 -21.51 -5.11 -13.14
CA ALA A 71 -20.58 -5.99 -12.45
C ALA A 71 -19.12 -5.54 -12.63
N GLU A 72 -18.72 -5.17 -13.85
CA GLU A 72 -17.38 -4.63 -14.11
C GLU A 72 -17.15 -3.28 -13.44
N ALA A 73 -18.17 -2.41 -13.45
CA ALA A 73 -18.08 -1.12 -12.79
C ALA A 73 -17.92 -1.27 -11.27
N LYS A 74 -18.65 -2.23 -10.68
CA LYS A 74 -18.60 -2.51 -9.24
C LYS A 74 -17.23 -3.08 -8.87
N ALA A 75 -16.76 -4.10 -9.59
CA ALA A 75 -15.44 -4.69 -9.37
C ALA A 75 -14.33 -3.64 -9.54
N ALA A 76 -14.44 -2.74 -10.53
CA ALA A 76 -13.48 -1.67 -10.71
C ALA A 76 -13.54 -0.61 -9.59
N ALA A 77 -14.74 -0.22 -9.15
CA ALA A 77 -14.91 0.70 -8.03
C ALA A 77 -14.30 0.12 -6.75
N GLU A 78 -14.58 -1.14 -6.45
CA GLU A 78 -14.05 -1.87 -5.29
C GLU A 78 -12.53 -2.05 -5.39
N ALA A 79 -11.99 -2.43 -6.55
CA ALA A 79 -10.55 -2.59 -6.74
C ALA A 79 -9.80 -1.27 -6.56
N HIS A 80 -10.34 -0.17 -7.09
CA HIS A 80 -9.77 1.17 -6.90
C HIS A 80 -9.93 1.66 -5.47
N TRP A 81 -11.08 1.41 -4.82
CA TRP A 81 -11.30 1.76 -3.43
C TRP A 81 -10.31 1.03 -2.52
N ALA A 82 -10.18 -0.28 -2.71
CA ALA A 82 -9.20 -1.09 -1.99
C ALA A 82 -7.77 -0.65 -2.30
N ALA A 83 -7.43 -0.28 -3.54
CA ALA A 83 -6.12 0.28 -3.87
C ALA A 83 -5.87 1.62 -3.15
N LEU A 84 -6.87 2.50 -3.08
CA LEU A 84 -6.76 3.76 -2.33
C LEU A 84 -6.56 3.50 -0.84
N GLN A 85 -7.27 2.53 -0.26
CA GLN A 85 -7.11 2.13 1.14
C GLN A 85 -5.72 1.52 1.39
N ARG A 86 -5.15 0.80 0.42
CA ARG A 86 -3.79 0.24 0.49
C ARG A 86 -2.69 1.29 0.37
N SER A 87 -2.88 2.32 -0.45
CA SER A 87 -1.89 3.39 -0.67
C SER A 87 -1.97 4.55 0.34
N GLN A 88 -2.57 4.35 1.52
CA GLN A 88 -2.70 5.44 2.49
C GLN A 88 -1.41 5.76 3.23
N MET A 89 -0.45 4.83 3.27
CA MET A 89 0.83 5.05 3.95
C MET A 89 1.98 4.53 3.10
N SER A 90 2.85 5.45 2.70
CA SER A 90 4.14 5.14 2.05
C SER A 90 5.28 5.43 3.02
N LEU A 91 6.25 4.53 3.07
CA LEU A 91 7.41 4.61 3.95
C LEU A 91 8.67 4.39 3.13
N ARG A 92 9.60 5.33 3.18
CA ARG A 92 10.92 5.22 2.59
C ARG A 92 11.97 5.33 3.69
N LEU A 93 12.82 4.31 3.79
CA LEU A 93 13.88 4.25 4.79
C LEU A 93 15.24 4.11 4.10
N SER A 94 16.23 4.83 4.59
CA SER A 94 17.64 4.62 4.29
C SER A 94 18.35 4.12 5.54
N LEU A 95 18.89 2.90 5.48
CA LEU A 95 19.58 2.24 6.58
C LEU A 95 21.06 2.67 6.65
N ALA A 96 21.55 2.86 7.87
CA ALA A 96 22.94 3.27 8.14
C ALA A 96 23.95 2.15 7.89
N ARG A 97 23.50 0.92 8.10
CA ARG A 97 24.24 -0.29 7.76
C ARG A 97 23.43 -1.02 6.72
N GLY A 98 24.06 -1.38 5.60
CA GLY A 98 23.39 -2.19 4.62
C GLY A 98 23.02 -3.54 5.22
N ARG A 99 21.76 -3.93 5.03
CA ARG A 99 21.21 -5.20 5.48
C ARG A 99 20.80 -6.00 4.26
N ALA A 100 21.54 -7.08 4.00
CA ALA A 100 21.21 -8.02 2.93
C ALA A 100 19.95 -8.85 3.24
N ASP A 101 19.48 -8.80 4.50
CA ASP A 101 18.29 -9.52 4.98
C ASP A 101 16.97 -8.87 4.54
N VAL A 102 17.03 -7.69 3.91
CA VAL A 102 15.86 -6.97 3.37
C VAL A 102 15.74 -7.28 1.88
N VAL A 103 14.64 -7.91 1.50
CA VAL A 103 14.30 -8.30 0.13
C VAL A 103 12.95 -7.71 -0.24
N ALA A 104 12.79 -7.31 -1.51
CA ALA A 104 11.50 -6.87 -2.02
C ALA A 104 10.46 -8.01 -1.94
N GLY A 105 9.22 -7.67 -1.62
CA GLY A 105 8.12 -8.63 -1.49
C GLY A 105 7.94 -9.20 -0.08
N GLN A 106 8.83 -8.92 0.88
CA GLN A 106 8.66 -9.32 2.27
C GLN A 106 7.85 -8.30 3.07
N THR A 107 7.19 -8.75 4.14
CA THR A 107 6.60 -7.84 5.13
C THR A 107 7.55 -7.60 6.30
N PHE A 108 7.48 -6.41 6.89
CA PHE A 108 8.27 -6.01 8.04
C PHE A 108 7.47 -5.08 8.95
N ARG A 109 7.99 -4.86 10.16
CA ARG A 109 7.50 -3.86 11.11
C ARG A 109 8.57 -2.86 11.43
N VAL A 110 8.16 -1.65 11.76
CA VAL A 110 9.05 -0.62 12.29
C VAL A 110 8.86 -0.48 13.79
N ALA A 111 9.93 -0.12 14.49
CA ALA A 111 9.90 0.11 15.93
C ALA A 111 10.65 1.39 16.30
N GLY A 112 10.05 2.18 17.17
CA GLY A 112 10.60 3.45 17.64
C GLY A 112 10.27 4.63 16.74
N PHE A 113 9.30 4.49 15.82
CA PHE A 113 8.70 5.60 15.09
C PHE A 113 7.41 6.04 15.81
N ARG A 114 6.50 6.70 15.09
CA ARG A 114 5.19 7.04 15.62
C ARG A 114 4.38 5.76 15.84
N PRO A 115 3.55 5.69 16.90
CA PRO A 115 2.76 4.49 17.21
C PRO A 115 1.85 4.07 16.05
N GLU A 116 1.40 5.01 15.23
CA GLU A 116 0.61 4.76 14.02
C GLU A 116 1.39 4.00 12.94
N LEU A 117 2.71 4.20 12.85
CA LEU A 117 3.59 3.51 11.90
C LEU A 117 4.04 2.15 12.47
N ASP A 118 4.32 2.10 13.77
CA ASP A 118 4.73 0.89 14.49
C ASP A 118 3.59 -0.16 14.58
N ALA A 119 2.33 0.29 14.56
CA ALA A 119 1.15 -0.58 14.56
C ALA A 119 0.84 -1.21 13.18
N VAL A 120 1.45 -0.69 12.11
CA VAL A 120 1.17 -1.10 10.73
C VAL A 120 2.18 -2.14 10.26
N GLU A 121 1.70 -3.14 9.53
CA GLU A 121 2.56 -4.06 8.79
C GLU A 121 2.91 -3.45 7.44
N TRP A 122 4.19 -3.39 7.11
CA TRP A 122 4.70 -2.77 5.90
C TRP A 122 5.09 -3.84 4.90
N TRP A 123 4.74 -3.65 3.64
CA TRP A 123 5.17 -4.48 2.53
C TRP A 123 6.26 -3.76 1.73
N VAL A 124 7.40 -4.42 1.54
CA VAL A 124 8.52 -3.83 0.80
C VAL A 124 8.26 -3.91 -0.71
N HIS A 125 8.03 -2.76 -1.34
CA HIS A 125 7.86 -2.67 -2.79
C HIS A 125 9.22 -2.70 -3.51
N GLU A 126 10.23 -2.03 -2.95
CA GLU A 126 11.54 -1.85 -3.60
C GLU A 126 12.67 -1.83 -2.57
N VAL A 127 13.78 -2.51 -2.88
CA VAL A 127 15.03 -2.46 -2.11
C VAL A 127 16.18 -2.14 -3.04
N THR A 128 16.96 -1.13 -2.67
CA THR A 128 18.14 -0.67 -3.39
C THR A 128 19.35 -0.78 -2.48
N HIS A 129 20.25 -1.71 -2.81
CA HIS A 129 21.54 -1.83 -2.15
C HIS A 129 22.60 -1.09 -2.95
N ALA A 130 23.34 -0.19 -2.30
CA ALA A 130 24.43 0.54 -2.92
C ALA A 130 25.74 0.26 -2.16
N VAL A 131 26.81 0.02 -2.93
CA VAL A 131 28.18 -0.11 -2.40
C VAL A 131 28.98 1.05 -2.99
N ASP A 132 29.42 1.97 -2.14
CA ASP A 132 30.28 3.08 -2.54
C ASP A 132 31.67 2.97 -1.90
N GLY A 133 32.71 3.36 -2.65
CA GLY A 133 34.11 3.29 -2.22
C GLY A 133 34.47 4.20 -1.04
N SER A 134 33.61 5.17 -0.71
CA SER A 134 33.75 6.10 0.41
C SER A 134 32.62 5.99 1.45
N GLY A 135 31.42 5.53 1.03
CA GLY A 135 30.20 5.47 1.86
C GLY A 135 29.82 4.09 2.42
N GLY A 136 30.54 3.02 2.07
CA GLY A 136 30.27 1.67 2.56
C GLY A 136 29.03 1.01 1.94
N TYR A 137 28.55 -0.08 2.55
CA TYR A 137 27.34 -0.79 2.12
C TYR A 137 26.11 -0.14 2.74
N THR A 138 25.24 0.42 1.89
CA THR A 138 23.99 1.09 2.29
C THR A 138 22.79 0.38 1.69
N THR A 139 21.63 0.52 2.33
CA THR A 139 20.37 -0.10 1.86
C THR A 139 19.26 0.91 2.01
N SER A 140 18.60 1.23 0.90
CA SER A 140 17.39 2.04 0.87
C SER A 140 16.22 1.16 0.50
N LEU A 141 15.09 1.32 1.17
CA LEU A 141 13.87 0.57 0.89
C LEU A 141 12.67 1.51 0.78
N SER A 142 11.76 1.16 -0.11
CA SER A 142 10.44 1.78 -0.24
C SER A 142 9.39 0.72 0.09
N ALA A 143 8.48 1.08 0.97
CA ALA A 143 7.44 0.23 1.49
C ALA A 143 6.09 0.95 1.51
N GLU A 144 5.04 0.16 1.46
CA GLU A 144 3.66 0.62 1.59
C GLU A 144 2.94 -0.17 2.69
N SER A 145 1.87 0.38 3.27
CA SER A 145 1.04 -0.36 4.22
C SER A 145 0.53 -1.64 3.58
N ALA A 146 0.88 -2.79 4.15
CA ALA A 146 0.35 -4.07 3.72
C ALA A 146 -1.16 -4.02 3.89
N ALA A 147 -1.89 -4.35 2.83
CA ALA A 147 -3.34 -4.45 2.90
C ALA A 147 -3.74 -5.38 4.06
N PRO A 148 -4.79 -5.05 4.84
CA PRO A 148 -5.39 -6.06 5.69
C PRO A 148 -5.88 -7.17 4.77
N GLU A 149 -5.25 -8.32 4.86
CA GLU A 149 -5.74 -9.48 4.15
C GLU A 149 -7.06 -9.91 4.80
N GLU A 150 -8.14 -9.80 4.04
CA GLU A 150 -9.43 -10.30 4.48
C GLU A 150 -9.37 -11.83 4.67
N PRO A 151 -9.90 -12.35 5.80
CA PRO A 151 -9.86 -13.77 6.15
C PRO A 151 -10.77 -14.68 5.30
#